data_AF-A0A7X8BJX9-F1
#
_entry.id   AF-A0A7X8BJX9-F1
#
_cell.length_a   1.000
_cell.length_b   1.000
_cell.length_c   1.000
_cell.angle_alpha   90.00
_cell.angle_beta   90.00
_cell.angle_gamma   90.00
#
_symmetry.space_group_name_H-M   'P 1'
#
loop_
_entity.id
_entity.type
_entity.pdbx_description
1 polymer ?
#
loop_
_entity_poly.entity_id
_entity_poly.type
_entity_poly.pdbx_seq_one_letter_code
_entity_poly.pdbx_strand_id
1 'polypeptide(L)'
;MLENLAAIKSEALAALAAAKSIEDIELLRVKYLGRKGALTHVLRTLKDLSEDERRSAGSAANLLKEELELEIERRVSILKDSVKTSSIDISLPGRKRFLGHIHPLTIVTSRIVEIFTGMGFEEIRGPEIETDWYNFEALNIPEGHPARGEMFGNFYLDCGLLLRSHTSPVQVRVMEKMKPPVRVIAPGRVFRRDPFDASHSPVFHQIEGLYVDEDVSFADLKGTLEVFTQEMFGEGVRVKFSPSYFPFTEPSAELSISCVICGGEGCSMCSHSGWIELLGCGMVHPQVLRNVGYDPDKVRGYAFGMGIDRITIIKYKIDDIRHFFTNDMRFLRQFREA
;
A
#
# COMPACT_ATOMS: atom_id res chain seq x y z
N MET A 1 -69.64 32.65 33.57
CA MET A 1 -68.39 31.84 33.60
C MET A 1 -68.36 30.70 32.61
N LEU A 2 -69.44 29.93 32.45
CA LEU A 2 -69.53 28.89 31.41
C LEU A 2 -69.32 29.47 30.00
N GLU A 3 -69.85 30.66 29.72
CA GLU A 3 -69.59 31.39 28.46
C GLU A 3 -68.11 31.79 28.28
N ASN A 4 -67.42 32.12 29.38
CA ASN A 4 -65.99 32.49 29.34
C ASN A 4 -65.11 31.26 29.06
N LEU A 5 -65.45 30.10 29.63
CA LEU A 5 -64.81 28.82 29.30
C LEU A 5 -65.03 28.41 27.84
N ALA A 6 -66.23 28.63 27.30
CA ALA A 6 -66.54 28.37 25.90
C ALA A 6 -65.76 29.30 24.94
N ALA A 7 -65.59 30.57 25.30
CA ALA A 7 -64.78 31.52 24.54
C ALA A 7 -63.29 31.12 24.53
N ILE A 8 -62.73 30.76 25.70
CA ILE A 8 -61.35 30.28 25.82
C ILE A 8 -61.13 29.01 24.99
N LYS A 9 -62.09 28.08 25.00
CA LYS A 9 -62.03 26.85 24.17
C LYS A 9 -61.93 27.18 22.68
N SER A 10 -62.81 28.04 22.18
CA SER A 10 -62.85 28.42 20.77
C SER A 10 -61.57 29.14 20.33
N GLU A 11 -61.09 30.11 21.12
CA GLU A 11 -59.86 30.86 20.82
C GLU A 11 -58.62 29.96 20.86
N ALA A 12 -58.53 29.05 21.84
CA ALA A 12 -57.42 28.12 21.97
C ALA A 12 -57.37 27.11 20.82
N LEU A 13 -58.50 26.51 20.44
CA LEU A 13 -58.56 25.57 19.32
C LEU A 13 -58.24 26.25 17.98
N ALA A 14 -58.76 27.47 17.75
CA ALA A 14 -58.44 28.23 16.54
C ALA A 14 -56.95 28.61 16.46
N ALA A 15 -56.36 29.02 17.59
CA ALA A 15 -54.94 29.35 17.66
C ALA A 15 -54.02 28.12 17.47
N LEU A 16 -54.40 26.97 18.06
CA LEU A 16 -53.67 25.70 17.87
C LEU A 16 -53.75 25.19 16.42
N ALA A 17 -54.89 25.37 15.76
CA ALA A 17 -55.04 25.06 14.33
C ALA A 17 -54.15 25.95 13.44
N ALA A 18 -54.00 27.23 13.80
CA ALA A 18 -53.20 28.20 13.06
C ALA A 18 -51.68 28.11 13.32
N ALA A 19 -51.24 27.42 14.38
CA ALA A 19 -49.83 27.28 14.75
C ALA A 19 -49.03 26.54 13.67
N LYS A 20 -47.83 27.04 13.33
CA LYS A 20 -46.98 26.52 12.24
C LYS A 20 -45.67 25.92 12.73
N SER A 21 -45.27 26.18 13.97
CA SER A 21 -44.04 25.66 14.57
C SER A 21 -44.30 25.04 15.95
N ILE A 22 -43.33 24.25 16.43
CA ILE A 22 -43.40 23.66 17.78
C ILE A 22 -43.27 24.77 18.83
N GLU A 23 -42.48 25.80 18.53
CA GLU A 23 -42.31 27.00 19.35
C GLU A 23 -43.63 27.77 19.51
N ASP A 24 -44.42 27.92 18.44
CA ASP A 24 -45.74 28.55 18.49
C ASP A 24 -46.70 27.78 19.41
N ILE A 25 -46.68 26.44 19.35
CA ILE A 25 -47.53 25.59 20.20
C ILE A 25 -47.16 25.74 21.67
N GLU A 26 -45.87 25.83 22.00
CA GLU A 26 -45.46 26.03 23.39
C GLU A 26 -45.81 27.41 23.94
N LEU A 27 -45.77 28.45 23.11
CA LEU A 27 -46.29 29.77 23.48
C LEU A 27 -47.80 29.71 23.77
N LEU A 28 -48.57 28.97 22.97
CA LEU A 28 -50.00 28.78 23.20
C LEU A 28 -50.28 27.93 24.46
N ARG A 29 -49.48 26.89 24.72
CA ARG A 29 -49.55 26.10 25.95
C ARG A 29 -49.32 26.97 27.18
N VAL A 30 -48.32 27.85 27.15
CA VAL A 30 -48.06 28.79 28.24
C VAL A 30 -49.20 29.82 28.39
N LYS A 31 -49.74 30.34 27.28
CA LYS A 31 -50.85 31.31 27.26
C LYS A 31 -52.13 30.75 27.90
N TYR A 32 -52.50 29.51 27.60
CA TYR A 32 -53.78 28.94 28.07
C TYR A 32 -53.64 28.07 29.32
N LEU A 33 -52.62 27.20 29.40
CA LEU A 33 -52.43 26.20 30.46
C LEU A 33 -51.32 26.56 31.48
N GLY A 34 -50.57 27.64 31.25
CA GLY A 34 -49.48 28.06 32.14
C GLY A 34 -49.95 28.50 33.52
N ARG A 35 -49.00 28.71 34.45
CA ARG A 35 -49.28 29.16 35.84
C ARG A 35 -50.02 30.50 35.93
N LYS A 36 -49.90 31.35 34.90
CA LYS A 36 -50.64 32.61 34.70
C LYS A 36 -51.60 32.56 33.51
N GLY A 37 -51.87 31.36 32.99
CA GLY A 37 -52.67 31.16 31.78
C GLY A 37 -54.15 31.45 31.99
N ALA A 38 -54.86 31.68 30.89
CA ALA A 38 -56.28 32.02 30.90
C ALA A 38 -57.13 31.00 31.68
N LEU A 39 -56.86 29.70 31.51
CA LEU A 39 -57.59 28.64 32.20
C LEU A 39 -57.25 28.60 33.70
N THR A 40 -55.98 28.78 34.06
CA THR A 40 -55.51 28.83 35.46
C THR A 40 -56.08 30.04 36.21
N HIS A 41 -56.29 31.17 35.52
CA HIS A 41 -56.96 32.33 36.09
C HIS A 41 -58.43 32.02 36.42
N VAL A 42 -59.16 31.39 35.50
CA VAL A 42 -60.55 30.97 35.73
C VAL A 42 -60.66 29.95 36.87
N LEU A 43 -59.70 29.03 36.99
CA LEU A 43 -59.64 28.07 38.11
C LEU A 43 -59.39 28.75 39.47
N ARG A 44 -58.70 29.90 39.52
CA ARG A 44 -58.47 30.65 40.77
C ARG A 44 -59.72 31.40 41.25
N THR A 45 -60.53 31.90 40.32
CA THR A 45 -61.79 32.60 40.62
C THR A 45 -62.90 31.63 41.09
N LEU A 46 -62.67 30.32 41.06
CA LEU A 46 -63.61 29.31 41.58
C LEU A 46 -63.77 29.36 43.12
N LYS A 47 -62.87 30.04 43.84
CA LYS A 47 -62.94 30.15 45.31
C LYS A 47 -64.08 31.04 45.80
N ASP A 48 -64.59 31.91 44.95
CA ASP A 48 -65.56 32.96 45.31
C ASP A 48 -67.02 32.56 44.99
N LEU A 49 -67.29 31.27 44.79
CA LEU A 49 -68.56 30.74 44.27
C LEU A 49 -69.29 29.83 45.25
N SER A 50 -70.62 29.75 45.08
CA SER A 50 -71.49 28.80 45.78
C SER A 50 -71.12 27.34 45.45
N GLU A 51 -71.40 26.39 46.35
CA GLU A 51 -70.96 24.98 46.19
C GLU A 51 -71.45 24.33 44.88
N ASP A 52 -72.68 24.60 44.46
CA ASP A 52 -73.27 24.04 43.24
C ASP A 52 -72.67 24.63 41.95
N GLU A 53 -72.41 25.93 41.93
CA GLU A 53 -71.76 26.62 40.80
C GLU A 53 -70.27 26.24 40.70
N ARG A 54 -69.60 26.09 41.85
CA ARG A 54 -68.20 25.66 41.93
C ARG A 54 -68.00 24.25 41.37
N ARG A 55 -68.95 23.33 41.63
CA ARG A 55 -68.88 21.95 41.13
C ARG A 55 -69.03 21.88 39.61
N SER A 56 -70.00 22.61 39.06
CA SER A 56 -70.27 22.63 37.62
C SER A 56 -69.16 23.33 36.83
N ALA A 57 -68.70 24.49 37.29
CA ALA A 57 -67.63 25.24 36.64
C ALA A 57 -66.25 24.57 36.77
N GLY A 58 -65.97 23.91 37.89
CA GLY A 58 -64.75 23.13 38.09
C GLY A 58 -64.68 21.90 37.18
N SER A 59 -65.79 21.17 37.02
CA SER A 59 -65.86 20.04 36.09
C SER A 59 -65.65 20.49 34.64
N ALA A 60 -66.29 21.58 34.22
CA ALA A 60 -66.13 22.11 32.86
C ALA A 60 -64.70 22.62 32.58
N ALA A 61 -64.05 23.23 33.57
CA ALA A 61 -62.67 23.71 33.43
C ALA A 61 -61.65 22.57 33.36
N ASN A 62 -61.85 21.48 34.12
CA ASN A 62 -60.99 20.30 34.05
C ASN A 62 -61.14 19.56 32.70
N LEU A 63 -62.37 19.40 32.21
CA LEU A 63 -62.61 18.81 30.88
C LEU A 63 -61.94 19.64 29.78
N LEU A 64 -62.08 20.96 29.83
CA LEU A 64 -61.41 21.85 28.87
C LEU A 64 -59.89 21.75 28.95
N LYS A 65 -59.33 21.55 30.16
CA LYS A 65 -57.90 21.35 30.34
C LYS A 65 -57.41 20.09 29.61
N GLU A 66 -58.09 18.96 29.82
CA GLU A 66 -57.76 17.68 29.18
C GLU A 66 -57.89 17.76 27.66
N GLU A 67 -58.95 18.38 27.15
CA GLU A 67 -59.15 18.58 25.70
C GLU A 67 -58.02 19.40 25.07
N LEU A 68 -57.56 20.47 25.73
CA LEU A 68 -56.47 21.30 25.23
C LEU A 68 -55.12 20.59 25.31
N GLU A 69 -54.87 19.80 26.35
CA GLU A 69 -53.66 18.98 26.47
C GLU A 69 -53.60 17.95 25.33
N LEU A 70 -54.70 17.25 25.04
CA LEU A 70 -54.79 16.29 23.93
C LEU A 70 -54.58 16.95 22.56
N GLU A 71 -55.19 18.11 22.32
CA GLU A 71 -55.06 18.80 21.03
C GLU A 71 -53.65 19.37 20.82
N ILE A 72 -53.00 19.83 21.89
CA ILE A 72 -51.59 20.25 21.86
C ILE A 72 -50.69 19.07 21.48
N GLU A 73 -50.85 17.93 22.14
CA GLU A 73 -50.06 16.72 21.83
C GLU A 73 -50.27 16.27 20.38
N ARG A 74 -51.52 16.26 19.91
CA ARG A 74 -51.87 15.93 18.53
C ARG A 74 -51.17 16.85 17.53
N ARG A 75 -51.19 18.17 17.77
CA ARG A 75 -50.60 19.16 16.86
C ARG A 75 -49.06 19.08 16.85
N VAL A 76 -48.43 18.83 18.00
CA VAL A 76 -46.98 18.61 18.10
C VAL A 76 -46.55 17.38 17.30
N SER A 77 -47.30 16.27 17.38
CA SER A 77 -47.00 15.06 16.60
C SER A 77 -47.03 15.32 15.09
N ILE A 78 -48.08 16.02 14.61
CA ILE A 78 -48.23 16.36 13.18
C ILE A 78 -47.07 17.22 12.68
N LEU A 79 -46.62 18.21 13.48
CA LEU A 79 -45.51 19.06 13.07
C LEU A 79 -44.16 18.33 13.09
N LYS A 80 -43.93 17.40 14.02
CA LYS A 80 -42.71 16.57 14.05
C LYS A 80 -42.60 15.67 12.82
N ASP A 81 -43.69 15.03 12.40
CA ASP A 81 -43.71 14.19 11.20
C ASP A 81 -43.59 15.00 9.90
N SER A 82 -43.94 16.30 9.94
CA SER A 82 -43.79 17.20 8.80
C SER A 82 -42.35 17.66 8.54
N VAL A 83 -41.43 17.46 9.50
CA VAL A 83 -40.00 17.72 9.32
C VAL A 83 -39.42 16.58 8.49
N LYS A 84 -39.57 16.68 7.17
CA LYS A 84 -38.84 15.84 6.22
C LYS A 84 -37.34 16.05 6.46
N THR A 85 -36.68 15.07 7.08
CA THR A 85 -35.22 14.95 7.01
C THR A 85 -34.83 14.98 5.54
N SER A 86 -34.02 15.95 5.15
CA SER A 86 -33.50 16.04 3.78
C SER A 86 -32.81 14.73 3.43
N SER A 87 -33.35 14.01 2.46
CA SER A 87 -32.73 12.80 1.93
C SER A 87 -31.43 13.20 1.22
N ILE A 88 -30.29 12.76 1.74
CA ILE A 88 -29.00 12.91 1.06
C ILE A 88 -28.80 11.74 0.09
N ASP A 89 -28.21 12.01 -1.08
CA ASP A 89 -27.83 10.97 -2.01
C ASP A 89 -26.55 10.27 -1.52
N ILE A 90 -26.73 9.11 -0.90
CA ILE A 90 -25.64 8.27 -0.37
C ILE A 90 -24.79 7.63 -1.48
N SER A 91 -25.21 7.72 -2.75
CA SER A 91 -24.44 7.20 -3.89
C SER A 91 -23.36 8.17 -4.38
N LEU A 92 -23.42 9.44 -3.96
CA LEU A 92 -22.43 10.43 -4.35
C LEU A 92 -21.03 10.03 -3.86
N PRO A 93 -19.99 10.09 -4.72
CA PRO A 93 -18.63 9.88 -4.30
C PRO A 93 -18.27 10.82 -3.14
N GLY A 94 -17.89 10.22 -2.01
CA GLY A 94 -17.39 10.99 -0.87
C GLY A 94 -16.14 11.79 -1.23
N ARG A 95 -15.82 12.79 -0.41
CA ARG A 95 -14.57 13.56 -0.54
C ARG A 95 -13.38 12.64 -0.25
N LYS A 96 -12.66 12.23 -1.30
CA LYS A 96 -11.50 11.33 -1.18
C LYS A 96 -10.22 12.12 -0.94
N ARG A 97 -9.33 11.56 -0.12
CA ARG A 97 -7.92 11.98 -0.07
C ARG A 97 -7.13 11.26 -1.16
N PHE A 98 -6.15 11.93 -1.73
CA PHE A 98 -5.22 11.28 -2.66
C PHE A 98 -4.34 10.31 -1.88
N LEU A 99 -4.46 9.02 -2.18
CA LEU A 99 -3.50 8.02 -1.74
C LEU A 99 -2.31 8.07 -2.69
N GLY A 100 -1.09 8.04 -2.14
CA GLY A 100 0.13 7.91 -2.93
C GLY A 100 0.22 6.53 -3.57
N HIS A 101 1.18 6.37 -4.48
CA HIS A 101 1.51 5.10 -5.11
C HIS A 101 3.00 4.81 -4.92
N ILE A 102 3.32 3.56 -4.63
CA ILE A 102 4.71 3.08 -4.57
C ILE A 102 5.17 2.82 -6.01
N HIS A 103 6.42 3.15 -6.31
CA HIS A 103 7.00 2.88 -7.63
C HIS A 103 7.03 1.35 -7.90
N PRO A 104 6.73 0.87 -9.12
CA PRO A 104 6.73 -0.57 -9.42
C PRO A 104 8.06 -1.27 -9.11
N LEU A 105 9.20 -0.61 -9.37
CA LEU A 105 10.51 -1.13 -8.98
C LEU A 105 10.65 -1.31 -7.46
N THR A 106 10.08 -0.40 -6.66
CA THR A 106 10.11 -0.51 -5.20
C THR A 106 9.22 -1.64 -4.73
N ILE A 107 8.02 -1.80 -5.29
CA ILE A 107 7.12 -2.94 -5.01
C ILE A 107 7.85 -4.27 -5.27
N VAL A 108 8.45 -4.41 -6.45
CA VAL A 108 9.18 -5.62 -6.83
C VAL A 108 10.41 -5.83 -5.95
N THR A 109 11.16 -4.77 -5.63
CA THR A 109 12.31 -4.87 -4.71
C THR A 109 11.86 -5.40 -3.34
N SER A 110 10.81 -4.82 -2.76
CA SER A 110 10.26 -5.26 -1.48
C SER A 110 9.81 -6.71 -1.52
N ARG A 111 9.13 -7.14 -2.59
CA ARG A 111 8.72 -8.54 -2.75
C ARG A 111 9.90 -9.51 -2.86
N ILE A 112 10.95 -9.15 -3.62
CA ILE A 112 12.15 -9.99 -3.71
C ILE A 112 12.82 -10.08 -2.33
N VAL A 113 13.03 -8.95 -1.65
CA VAL A 113 13.61 -8.92 -0.30
C VAL A 113 12.78 -9.74 0.68
N GLU A 114 11.45 -9.63 0.65
CA GLU A 114 10.54 -10.43 1.49
C GLU A 114 10.74 -11.94 1.28
N ILE A 115 10.81 -12.41 0.04
CA ILE A 115 11.03 -13.83 -0.28
C ILE A 115 12.36 -14.32 0.31
N PHE A 116 13.45 -13.57 0.09
CA PHE A 116 14.78 -13.98 0.56
C PHE A 116 14.95 -13.83 2.08
N THR A 117 14.36 -12.81 2.70
CA THR A 117 14.34 -12.68 4.17
C THR A 117 13.53 -13.81 4.82
N GLY A 118 12.46 -14.28 4.17
CA GLY A 118 11.76 -15.51 4.55
C GLY A 118 12.65 -16.77 4.52
N MET A 119 13.69 -16.79 3.69
CA MET A 119 14.73 -17.84 3.64
C MET A 119 15.95 -17.55 4.55
N GLY A 120 15.88 -16.50 5.38
CA GLY A 120 16.91 -16.13 6.34
C GLY A 120 18.05 -15.27 5.79
N PHE A 121 17.88 -14.64 4.61
CA PHE A 121 18.83 -13.65 4.12
C PHE A 121 18.61 -12.30 4.82
N GLU A 122 19.70 -11.61 5.15
CA GLU A 122 19.65 -10.25 5.69
C GLU A 122 19.77 -9.21 4.57
N GLU A 123 18.89 -8.20 4.54
CA GLU A 123 19.02 -7.07 3.60
C GLU A 123 20.19 -6.16 4.00
N ILE A 124 21.14 -5.98 3.08
CA ILE A 124 22.29 -5.10 3.26
C ILE A 124 22.37 -4.08 2.12
N ARG A 125 23.00 -2.95 2.38
CA ARG A 125 23.21 -1.89 1.39
C ARG A 125 24.64 -1.38 1.44
N GLY A 126 25.12 -0.89 0.30
CA GLY A 126 26.43 -0.27 0.19
C GLY A 126 26.42 0.93 -0.76
N PRO A 127 27.55 1.64 -0.85
CA PRO A 127 27.66 2.88 -1.62
C PRO A 127 27.50 2.62 -3.13
N GLU A 128 27.09 3.65 -3.85
CA GLU A 128 26.95 3.62 -5.32
C GLU A 128 28.23 4.01 -6.04
N ILE A 129 29.06 4.85 -5.40
CA ILE A 129 30.42 5.17 -5.84
C ILE A 129 31.35 4.18 -5.15
N GLU A 130 32.15 3.48 -5.94
CA GLU A 130 33.07 2.44 -5.49
C GLU A 130 34.50 2.70 -5.96
N THR A 131 35.42 1.96 -5.35
CA THR A 131 36.82 1.89 -5.79
C THR A 131 37.00 0.73 -6.79
N ASP A 132 38.04 0.78 -7.61
CA ASP A 132 38.41 -0.32 -8.52
C ASP A 132 38.52 -1.69 -7.80
N TRP A 133 39.14 -1.70 -6.61
CA TRP A 133 39.31 -2.90 -5.79
C TRP A 133 37.97 -3.63 -5.54
N TYR A 134 37.00 -2.95 -4.92
CA TYR A 134 35.72 -3.55 -4.57
C TYR A 134 34.84 -3.89 -5.77
N ASN A 135 34.94 -3.13 -6.87
CA ASN A 135 34.12 -3.37 -8.05
C ASN A 135 34.73 -4.42 -9.00
N PHE A 136 36.03 -4.69 -8.95
CA PHE A 136 36.68 -5.64 -9.87
C PHE A 136 37.66 -6.59 -9.20
N GLU A 137 38.78 -6.09 -8.67
CA GLU A 137 39.90 -6.96 -8.28
C GLU A 137 39.53 -7.96 -7.19
N ALA A 138 38.79 -7.51 -6.17
CA ALA A 138 38.29 -8.38 -5.11
C ALA A 138 37.37 -9.49 -5.64
N LEU A 139 36.71 -9.24 -6.78
CA LEU A 139 35.81 -10.16 -7.49
C LEU A 139 36.53 -10.95 -8.59
N ASN A 140 37.87 -11.09 -8.49
CA ASN A 140 38.67 -11.86 -9.43
C ASN A 140 38.62 -11.31 -10.87
N ILE A 141 38.49 -9.98 -11.01
CA ILE A 141 38.52 -9.28 -12.30
C ILE A 141 39.78 -8.42 -12.34
N PRO A 142 40.92 -8.94 -12.83
CA PRO A 142 42.17 -8.18 -12.90
C PRO A 142 42.12 -7.06 -13.93
N GLU A 143 43.10 -6.15 -13.88
CA GLU A 143 43.31 -5.15 -14.93
C GLU A 143 43.46 -5.82 -16.31
N GLY A 144 42.83 -5.25 -17.34
CA GLY A 144 42.82 -5.81 -18.69
C GLY A 144 41.79 -6.93 -18.94
N HIS A 145 41.05 -7.40 -17.93
CA HIS A 145 39.98 -8.37 -18.14
C HIS A 145 38.82 -7.77 -18.96
N PRO A 146 38.28 -8.46 -20.00
CA PRO A 146 37.22 -7.93 -20.88
C PRO A 146 35.98 -7.42 -20.14
N ALA A 147 35.67 -8.02 -18.99
CA ALA A 147 34.55 -7.60 -18.16
C ALA A 147 34.60 -6.11 -17.77
N ARG A 148 35.79 -5.53 -17.55
CA ARG A 148 35.95 -4.11 -17.18
C ARG A 148 35.53 -3.15 -18.31
N GLY A 149 35.67 -3.59 -19.55
CA GLY A 149 35.37 -2.83 -20.77
C GLY A 149 34.01 -3.19 -21.34
N GLU A 150 33.98 -4.22 -22.17
CA GLU A 150 32.83 -4.55 -23.03
C GLU A 150 31.61 -5.08 -22.26
N MET A 151 31.79 -5.82 -21.15
CA MET A 151 30.62 -6.41 -20.45
C MET A 151 29.92 -5.43 -19.50
N PHE A 152 30.67 -4.56 -18.81
CA PHE A 152 30.10 -3.68 -17.79
C PHE A 152 30.02 -2.21 -18.19
N GLY A 153 30.88 -1.73 -19.10
CA GLY A 153 30.80 -0.36 -19.62
C GLY A 153 30.80 0.70 -18.51
N ASN A 154 31.77 0.72 -17.60
CA ASN A 154 31.73 1.55 -16.39
C ASN A 154 31.82 3.07 -16.60
N PHE A 155 31.28 3.83 -15.65
CA PHE A 155 31.49 5.27 -15.52
C PHE A 155 32.60 5.55 -14.51
N TYR A 156 33.72 6.09 -14.99
CA TYR A 156 34.84 6.53 -14.15
C TYR A 156 34.71 8.01 -13.79
N LEU A 157 35.14 8.36 -12.58
CA LEU A 157 35.15 9.72 -12.04
C LEU A 157 36.58 10.26 -12.03
N ASP A 158 36.74 11.58 -12.17
CA ASP A 158 38.05 12.25 -12.24
C ASP A 158 38.94 12.00 -11.01
N CYS A 159 38.35 11.66 -9.86
CA CYS A 159 39.05 11.36 -8.62
C CYS A 159 39.58 9.92 -8.52
N GLY A 160 39.50 9.11 -9.59
CA GLY A 160 39.94 7.71 -9.61
C GLY A 160 38.93 6.73 -9.01
N LEU A 161 37.71 7.19 -8.70
CA LEU A 161 36.57 6.35 -8.29
C LEU A 161 35.68 6.02 -9.49
N LEU A 162 34.68 5.16 -9.30
CA LEU A 162 33.73 4.78 -10.35
C LEU A 162 32.30 4.59 -9.81
N LEU A 163 31.30 4.67 -10.67
CA LEU A 163 29.94 4.23 -10.34
C LEU A 163 29.85 2.71 -10.52
N ARG A 164 29.35 2.00 -9.50
CA ARG A 164 29.34 0.53 -9.50
C ARG A 164 28.51 -0.07 -10.65
N SER A 165 29.03 -1.11 -11.29
CA SER A 165 28.37 -1.84 -12.40
C SER A 165 27.41 -2.94 -11.95
N HIS A 166 27.54 -3.33 -10.68
CA HIS A 166 26.79 -4.38 -10.01
C HIS A 166 26.83 -4.13 -8.49
N THR A 167 26.03 -4.85 -7.72
CA THR A 167 25.93 -4.76 -6.25
C THR A 167 26.89 -5.71 -5.52
N SER A 168 27.68 -6.50 -6.24
CA SER A 168 28.74 -7.37 -5.70
C SER A 168 29.77 -6.70 -4.77
N PRO A 169 30.13 -5.40 -4.91
CA PRO A 169 31.00 -4.72 -3.95
C PRO A 169 30.53 -4.83 -2.50
N VAL A 170 29.21 -4.85 -2.29
CA VAL A 170 28.61 -4.98 -0.95
C VAL A 170 28.93 -6.36 -0.35
N GLN A 171 28.96 -7.41 -1.17
CA GLN A 171 29.29 -8.77 -0.75
C GLN A 171 30.72 -8.87 -0.21
N VAL A 172 31.69 -8.31 -0.94
CA VAL A 172 33.10 -8.25 -0.51
C VAL A 172 33.22 -7.54 0.84
N ARG A 173 32.59 -6.36 0.97
CA ARG A 173 32.63 -5.55 2.20
C ARG A 173 32.01 -6.26 3.41
N VAL A 174 30.99 -7.09 3.19
CA VAL A 174 30.38 -7.88 4.27
C VAL A 174 31.29 -9.04 4.66
N MET A 175 31.85 -9.77 3.70
CA MET A 175 32.77 -10.86 4.00
C MET A 175 34.05 -10.39 4.71
N GLU A 176 34.54 -9.18 4.43
CA GLU A 176 35.67 -8.57 5.16
C GLU A 176 35.37 -8.30 6.65
N LYS A 177 34.09 -8.09 7.00
CA LYS A 177 33.67 -7.67 8.35
C LYS A 177 33.07 -8.79 9.18
N MET A 178 32.52 -9.80 8.54
CA MET A 178 31.81 -10.91 9.17
C MET A 178 32.61 -12.19 8.95
N LYS A 179 32.43 -13.18 9.82
CA LYS A 179 32.87 -14.55 9.55
C LYS A 179 31.64 -15.37 9.12
N PRO A 180 31.81 -16.47 8.36
CA PRO A 180 30.70 -17.37 8.06
C PRO A 180 30.00 -17.88 9.33
N PRO A 181 28.68 -18.15 9.28
CA PRO A 181 27.81 -18.06 8.12
C PRO A 181 27.47 -16.62 7.71
N VAL A 182 27.55 -16.34 6.40
CA VAL A 182 27.11 -15.06 5.80
C VAL A 182 25.96 -15.36 4.85
N ARG A 183 24.78 -14.79 5.09
CA ARG A 183 23.61 -14.94 4.22
C ARG A 183 22.93 -13.59 4.02
N VAL A 184 23.15 -12.96 2.88
CA VAL A 184 22.79 -11.54 2.65
C VAL A 184 22.23 -11.29 1.27
N ILE A 185 21.35 -10.29 1.16
CA ILE A 185 20.79 -9.80 -0.10
C ILE A 185 20.97 -8.30 -0.22
N ALA A 186 21.48 -7.84 -1.37
CA ALA A 186 21.95 -6.48 -1.58
C ALA A 186 21.20 -5.81 -2.76
N PRO A 187 20.03 -5.20 -2.53
CA PRO A 187 19.37 -4.39 -3.54
C PRO A 187 20.09 -3.05 -3.74
N GLY A 188 20.18 -2.58 -4.98
CA GLY A 188 20.79 -1.29 -5.25
C GLY A 188 20.76 -0.84 -6.70
N ARG A 189 20.95 0.48 -6.89
CA ARG A 189 21.19 1.06 -8.21
C ARG A 189 22.59 0.71 -8.72
N VAL A 190 22.68 0.48 -10.01
CA VAL A 190 23.92 0.17 -10.74
C VAL A 190 23.94 0.96 -12.03
N PHE A 191 25.14 1.14 -12.57
CA PHE A 191 25.40 2.11 -13.63
C PHE A 191 26.24 1.46 -14.73
N ARG A 192 25.79 1.57 -15.97
CA ARG A 192 26.50 1.06 -17.16
C ARG A 192 26.34 2.05 -18.31
N ARG A 193 27.32 2.16 -19.19
CA ARG A 193 27.28 3.02 -20.39
C ARG A 193 26.45 2.38 -21.50
N ASP A 194 25.28 1.88 -21.14
CA ASP A 194 24.32 1.32 -22.06
C ASP A 194 23.48 2.43 -22.71
N PRO A 195 23.00 2.25 -23.95
CA PRO A 195 22.09 3.20 -24.57
C PRO A 195 20.81 3.33 -23.74
N PHE A 196 20.18 4.51 -23.78
CA PHE A 196 18.85 4.70 -23.20
C PHE A 196 17.77 4.41 -24.24
N ASP A 197 17.36 3.14 -24.31
CA ASP A 197 16.40 2.62 -25.29
C ASP A 197 15.28 1.81 -24.60
N ALA A 198 14.47 1.07 -25.37
CA ALA A 198 13.32 0.35 -24.81
C ALA A 198 13.70 -0.82 -23.88
N SER A 199 14.94 -1.32 -23.95
CA SER A 199 15.43 -2.46 -23.17
C SER A 199 16.59 -2.12 -22.24
N HIS A 200 17.28 -0.99 -22.47
CA HIS A 200 18.47 -0.60 -21.74
C HIS A 200 18.33 0.80 -21.11
N SER A 201 18.99 0.97 -19.97
CA SER A 201 19.10 2.26 -19.29
C SER A 201 20.47 2.39 -18.64
N PRO A 202 21.11 3.57 -18.69
CA PRO A 202 22.42 3.76 -18.07
C PRO A 202 22.38 3.68 -16.54
N VAL A 203 21.17 3.76 -15.96
CA VAL A 203 20.89 3.51 -14.55
C VAL A 203 19.80 2.45 -14.48
N PHE A 204 20.02 1.40 -13.70
CA PHE A 204 19.01 0.38 -13.41
C PHE A 204 19.26 -0.19 -12.02
N HIS A 205 18.41 -1.13 -11.60
CA HIS A 205 18.43 -1.70 -10.26
C HIS A 205 18.77 -3.19 -10.35
N GLN A 206 19.74 -3.60 -9.55
CA GLN A 206 20.07 -4.99 -9.35
C GLN A 206 19.85 -5.38 -7.90
N ILE A 207 19.67 -6.68 -7.71
CA ILE A 207 19.71 -7.30 -6.41
C ILE A 207 20.57 -8.54 -6.52
N GLU A 208 21.52 -8.65 -5.60
CA GLU A 208 22.41 -9.80 -5.52
C GLU A 208 22.32 -10.46 -4.16
N GLY A 209 22.34 -11.78 -4.15
CA GLY A 209 22.43 -12.56 -2.93
C GLY A 209 23.76 -13.27 -2.82
N LEU A 210 24.21 -13.47 -1.58
CA LEU A 210 25.39 -14.24 -1.22
C LEU A 210 25.02 -15.15 -0.04
N TYR A 211 25.39 -16.43 -0.14
CA TYR A 211 25.39 -17.35 0.99
C TYR A 211 26.74 -18.07 1.07
N VAL A 212 27.43 -17.96 2.20
CA VAL A 212 28.72 -18.60 2.49
C VAL A 212 28.66 -19.28 3.85
N ASP A 213 29.00 -20.57 3.90
CA ASP A 213 29.06 -21.41 5.11
C ASP A 213 30.00 -22.62 4.86
N GLU A 214 30.17 -23.51 5.84
CA GLU A 214 31.06 -24.68 5.71
C GLU A 214 30.53 -25.69 4.65
N ASP A 215 29.23 -25.99 4.69
CA ASP A 215 28.60 -27.04 3.87
C ASP A 215 27.61 -26.48 2.82
N VAL A 216 28.07 -25.56 1.98
CA VAL A 216 27.24 -24.99 0.88
C VAL A 216 27.55 -25.68 -0.46
N SER A 217 26.50 -26.09 -1.17
CA SER A 217 26.59 -26.79 -2.45
C SER A 217 25.82 -26.08 -3.57
N PHE A 218 26.06 -26.52 -4.82
CA PHE A 218 25.29 -26.05 -5.97
C PHE A 218 23.82 -26.50 -5.91
N ALA A 219 23.51 -27.58 -5.18
CA ALA A 219 22.13 -28.01 -4.97
C ALA A 219 21.35 -26.99 -4.12
N ASP A 220 21.99 -26.38 -3.12
CA ASP A 220 21.38 -25.33 -2.30
C ASP A 220 21.07 -24.08 -3.12
N LEU A 221 21.99 -23.69 -4.03
CA LEU A 221 21.77 -22.60 -4.98
C LEU A 221 20.55 -22.89 -5.85
N LYS A 222 20.48 -24.08 -6.46
CA LYS A 222 19.35 -24.47 -7.31
C LYS A 222 18.03 -24.44 -6.55
N GLY A 223 17.98 -25.07 -5.37
CA GLY A 223 16.77 -25.11 -4.55
C GLY A 223 16.31 -23.72 -4.11
N THR A 224 17.23 -22.86 -3.69
CA THR A 224 16.94 -21.48 -3.30
C THR A 224 16.32 -20.69 -4.46
N LEU A 225 16.92 -20.78 -5.65
CA LEU A 225 16.44 -20.06 -6.82
C LEU A 225 15.13 -20.64 -7.38
N GLU A 226 14.93 -21.95 -7.29
CA GLU A 226 13.66 -22.60 -7.62
C GLU A 226 12.52 -22.07 -6.74
N VAL A 227 12.71 -22.04 -5.42
CA VAL A 227 11.73 -21.47 -4.47
C VAL A 227 11.46 -20.00 -4.79
N PHE A 228 12.52 -19.19 -5.03
CA PHE A 228 12.36 -17.79 -5.42
C PHE A 228 11.49 -17.63 -6.67
N THR A 229 11.74 -18.42 -7.71
CA THR A 229 10.97 -18.31 -8.96
C THR A 229 9.51 -18.68 -8.79
N GLN A 230 9.21 -19.70 -7.97
CA GLN A 230 7.83 -20.10 -7.64
C GLN A 230 7.12 -19.01 -6.84
N GLU A 231 7.75 -18.45 -5.80
CA GLU A 231 7.19 -17.39 -4.97
C GLU A 231 6.98 -16.06 -5.73
N MET A 232 7.80 -15.81 -6.75
CA MET A 232 7.76 -14.57 -7.51
C MET A 232 6.76 -14.61 -8.68
N PHE A 233 6.62 -15.78 -9.33
CA PHE A 233 5.87 -15.92 -10.59
C PHE A 233 4.76 -17.00 -10.56
N GLY A 234 4.65 -17.81 -9.50
CA GLY A 234 3.62 -18.83 -9.29
C GLY A 234 4.09 -20.28 -9.53
N GLU A 235 3.31 -21.24 -9.03
CA GLU A 235 3.64 -22.68 -8.97
C GLU A 235 3.84 -23.37 -10.34
N GLY A 236 3.41 -22.75 -11.45
CA GLY A 236 3.52 -23.32 -12.79
C GLY A 236 4.83 -22.99 -13.54
N VAL A 237 5.70 -22.17 -12.95
CA VAL A 237 6.92 -21.71 -13.63
C VAL A 237 7.99 -22.79 -13.59
N ARG A 238 8.52 -23.14 -14.77
CA ARG A 238 9.65 -24.07 -14.92
C ARG A 238 10.95 -23.28 -14.96
N VAL A 239 12.00 -23.81 -14.36
CA VAL A 239 13.35 -23.26 -14.42
C VAL A 239 14.25 -24.09 -15.32
N LYS A 240 15.27 -23.44 -15.90
CA LYS A 240 16.33 -24.07 -16.68
C LYS A 240 17.65 -23.40 -16.33
N PHE A 241 18.61 -24.21 -15.87
CA PHE A 241 19.98 -23.76 -15.63
C PHE A 241 20.83 -24.10 -16.85
N SER A 242 21.51 -23.10 -17.38
CA SER A 242 22.48 -23.24 -18.47
C SER A 242 23.87 -22.87 -17.94
N PRO A 243 24.93 -23.64 -18.23
CA PRO A 243 26.29 -23.22 -17.91
C PRO A 243 26.60 -21.85 -18.52
N SER A 244 27.25 -20.98 -17.74
CA SER A 244 27.70 -19.65 -18.17
C SER A 244 29.08 -19.36 -17.56
N TYR A 245 29.56 -18.13 -17.66
CA TYR A 245 30.85 -17.72 -17.12
C TYR A 245 30.73 -16.36 -16.41
N PHE A 246 31.13 -16.33 -15.14
CA PHE A 246 31.38 -15.09 -14.41
C PHE A 246 32.72 -15.21 -13.67
N PRO A 247 33.63 -14.22 -13.72
CA PRO A 247 34.96 -14.34 -13.12
C PRO A 247 34.97 -14.62 -11.61
N PHE A 248 33.91 -14.23 -10.90
CA PHE A 248 33.74 -14.38 -9.46
C PHE A 248 33.00 -15.67 -9.06
N THR A 249 32.59 -16.53 -9.99
CA THR A 249 31.95 -17.83 -9.68
C THR A 249 32.47 -18.99 -10.51
N GLU A 250 32.59 -20.18 -9.90
CA GLU A 250 32.93 -21.42 -10.59
C GLU A 250 32.44 -22.65 -9.76
N PRO A 251 31.52 -23.48 -10.28
CA PRO A 251 30.84 -23.36 -11.59
C PRO A 251 29.86 -22.19 -11.64
N SER A 252 29.70 -21.62 -12.84
CA SER A 252 28.79 -20.54 -13.18
C SER A 252 27.58 -21.03 -14.00
N ALA A 253 26.41 -20.42 -13.79
CA ALA A 253 25.19 -20.73 -14.52
C ALA A 253 24.28 -19.52 -14.69
N GLU A 254 23.49 -19.52 -15.76
CA GLU A 254 22.33 -18.64 -15.95
C GLU A 254 21.05 -19.40 -15.67
N LEU A 255 20.09 -18.75 -15.02
CA LEU A 255 18.76 -19.28 -14.81
C LEU A 255 17.79 -18.59 -15.76
N SER A 256 17.11 -19.41 -16.56
CA SER A 256 15.96 -19.00 -17.37
C SER A 256 14.67 -19.58 -16.78
N ILE A 257 13.57 -18.84 -16.91
CA ILE A 257 12.22 -19.31 -16.57
C ILE A 257 11.39 -19.54 -17.83
N SER A 258 10.42 -20.45 -17.75
CA SER A 258 9.39 -20.57 -18.78
C SER A 258 8.64 -19.24 -18.93
N CYS A 259 8.37 -18.82 -20.16
CA CYS A 259 7.72 -17.54 -20.43
C CYS A 259 6.33 -17.46 -19.76
N VAL A 260 6.19 -16.59 -18.78
CA VAL A 260 4.94 -16.37 -18.02
C VAL A 260 3.84 -15.66 -18.84
N ILE A 261 4.18 -15.18 -20.03
CA ILE A 261 3.24 -14.47 -20.91
C ILE A 261 2.54 -15.43 -21.88
N CYS A 262 3.28 -16.35 -22.49
CA CYS A 262 2.75 -17.30 -23.46
C CYS A 262 2.74 -18.76 -22.98
N GLY A 263 3.06 -19.01 -21.71
CA GLY A 263 3.12 -20.38 -21.16
C GLY A 263 4.23 -21.26 -21.75
N GLY A 264 5.14 -20.69 -22.55
CA GLY A 264 6.22 -21.41 -23.22
C GLY A 264 5.97 -21.73 -24.70
N GLU A 265 4.86 -21.26 -25.29
CA GLU A 265 4.58 -21.45 -26.74
C GLU A 265 5.51 -20.64 -27.66
N GLY A 266 6.12 -19.58 -27.13
CA GLY A 266 6.96 -18.63 -27.88
C GLY A 266 6.23 -17.33 -28.23
N CYS A 267 6.80 -16.19 -27.85
CA CYS A 267 6.30 -14.86 -28.18
C CYS A 267 7.46 -13.87 -28.35
N SER A 268 7.17 -12.63 -28.74
CA SER A 268 8.19 -11.58 -28.93
C SER A 268 9.06 -11.35 -27.69
N MET A 269 8.48 -11.40 -26.48
CA MET A 269 9.23 -11.15 -25.24
C MET A 269 10.29 -12.23 -24.94
N CYS A 270 10.02 -13.49 -25.27
CA CYS A 270 10.97 -14.59 -25.09
C CYS A 270 11.73 -14.92 -26.39
N SER A 271 11.72 -14.02 -27.37
CA SER A 271 12.33 -14.21 -28.69
C SER A 271 11.92 -15.54 -29.34
N HIS A 272 10.65 -15.92 -29.18
CA HIS A 272 10.06 -17.17 -29.66
C HIS A 272 10.68 -18.46 -29.10
N SER A 273 11.53 -18.39 -28.06
CA SER A 273 12.19 -19.57 -27.48
C SER A 273 11.33 -20.30 -26.43
N GLY A 274 10.32 -19.62 -25.88
CA GLY A 274 9.55 -20.10 -24.73
C GLY A 274 10.27 -19.92 -23.38
N TRP A 275 11.52 -19.44 -23.36
CA TRP A 275 12.33 -19.21 -22.18
C TRP A 275 12.74 -17.74 -22.05
N ILE A 276 12.78 -17.24 -20.83
CA ILE A 276 13.25 -15.88 -20.52
C ILE A 276 14.40 -15.99 -19.54
N GLU A 277 15.58 -15.48 -19.91
CA GLU A 277 16.70 -15.32 -19.01
C GLU A 277 16.31 -14.37 -17.86
N LEU A 278 16.57 -14.81 -16.62
CA LEU A 278 16.15 -14.10 -15.42
C LEU A 278 17.35 -13.56 -14.63
N LEU A 279 18.38 -14.37 -14.45
CA LEU A 279 19.51 -14.06 -13.56
C LEU A 279 20.75 -14.90 -13.88
N GLY A 280 21.91 -14.38 -13.43
CA GLY A 280 23.18 -15.11 -13.37
C GLY A 280 23.45 -15.59 -11.94
N CYS A 281 24.13 -16.74 -11.80
CA CYS A 281 24.45 -17.34 -10.50
C CYS A 281 25.65 -18.28 -10.58
N GLY A 282 26.17 -18.71 -9.43
CA GLY A 282 27.21 -19.73 -9.37
C GLY A 282 27.80 -19.91 -7.98
N MET A 283 28.69 -20.90 -7.83
CA MET A 283 29.46 -21.07 -6.60
C MET A 283 30.55 -20.01 -6.55
N VAL A 284 30.74 -19.34 -5.41
CA VAL A 284 31.75 -18.28 -5.24
C VAL A 284 33.14 -18.84 -5.55
N HIS A 285 33.86 -18.15 -6.44
CA HIS A 285 35.18 -18.60 -6.87
C HIS A 285 36.17 -18.55 -5.69
N PRO A 286 37.04 -19.57 -5.50
CA PRO A 286 37.97 -19.64 -4.37
C PRO A 286 38.87 -18.40 -4.22
N GLN A 287 39.20 -17.73 -5.33
CA GLN A 287 39.99 -16.49 -5.27
C GLN A 287 39.23 -15.35 -4.58
N VAL A 288 37.92 -15.24 -4.77
CA VAL A 288 37.10 -14.21 -4.11
C VAL A 288 37.07 -14.45 -2.60
N LEU A 289 36.94 -15.71 -2.18
CA LEU A 289 37.02 -16.09 -0.76
C LEU A 289 38.40 -15.74 -0.16
N ARG A 290 39.49 -16.05 -0.86
CA ARG A 290 40.84 -15.69 -0.43
C ARG A 290 41.04 -14.17 -0.31
N ASN A 291 40.50 -13.40 -1.26
CA ASN A 291 40.63 -11.94 -1.29
C ASN A 291 40.03 -11.27 -0.03
N VAL A 292 39.03 -11.90 0.61
CA VAL A 292 38.39 -11.41 1.85
C VAL A 292 38.85 -12.15 3.11
N GLY A 293 39.89 -12.98 3.01
CA GLY A 293 40.49 -13.69 4.15
C GLY A 293 39.76 -14.97 4.57
N TYR A 294 38.88 -15.51 3.74
CA TYR A 294 38.24 -16.81 3.98
C TYR A 294 39.08 -17.94 3.40
N ASP A 295 39.02 -19.10 4.07
CA ASP A 295 39.74 -20.32 3.69
C ASP A 295 38.84 -21.20 2.79
N PRO A 296 39.09 -21.28 1.48
CA PRO A 296 38.22 -21.99 0.54
C PRO A 296 38.23 -23.51 0.73
N ASP A 297 39.15 -24.05 1.54
CA ASP A 297 39.15 -25.46 1.93
C ASP A 297 38.16 -25.73 3.08
N LYS A 298 37.74 -24.69 3.81
CA LYS A 298 36.82 -24.79 4.95
C LYS A 298 35.42 -24.27 4.66
N VAL A 299 35.31 -23.24 3.82
CA VAL A 299 34.02 -22.60 3.53
C VAL A 299 33.76 -22.53 2.04
N ARG A 300 32.50 -22.65 1.69
CA ARG A 300 31.97 -22.57 0.33
C ARG A 300 30.78 -21.63 0.33
N GLY A 301 30.41 -21.17 -0.86
CA GLY A 301 29.23 -20.34 -0.98
C GLY A 301 28.73 -20.26 -2.40
N TYR A 302 27.54 -19.70 -2.56
CA TYR A 302 27.02 -19.30 -3.85
C TYR A 302 26.61 -17.84 -3.84
N ALA A 303 26.60 -17.26 -5.03
CA ALA A 303 26.05 -15.94 -5.28
C ALA A 303 25.12 -15.97 -6.48
N PHE A 304 24.20 -15.00 -6.54
CA PHE A 304 23.32 -14.78 -7.67
C PHE A 304 23.04 -13.30 -7.84
N GLY A 305 22.75 -12.88 -9.06
CA GLY A 305 22.45 -11.49 -9.39
C GLY A 305 21.37 -11.37 -10.44
N MET A 306 20.40 -10.50 -10.19
CA MET A 306 19.25 -10.30 -11.06
C MET A 306 18.89 -8.82 -11.22
N GLY A 307 18.41 -8.46 -12.40
CA GLY A 307 17.90 -7.10 -12.67
C GLY A 307 16.46 -6.96 -12.16
N ILE A 308 16.24 -6.02 -11.23
CA ILE A 308 14.92 -5.71 -10.70
C ILE A 308 14.02 -5.17 -11.82
N ASP A 309 14.56 -4.32 -12.69
CA ASP A 309 13.85 -3.75 -13.84
C ASP A 309 13.33 -4.85 -14.78
N ARG A 310 14.18 -5.85 -15.07
CA ARG A 310 13.82 -7.00 -15.92
C ARG A 310 12.71 -7.84 -15.28
N ILE A 311 12.82 -8.12 -13.99
CA ILE A 311 11.78 -8.86 -13.25
C ILE A 311 10.46 -8.09 -13.25
N THR A 312 10.51 -6.77 -13.07
CA THR A 312 9.33 -5.89 -13.07
C THR A 312 8.66 -5.89 -14.44
N ILE A 313 9.45 -5.81 -15.52
CA ILE A 313 8.97 -5.94 -16.90
C ILE A 313 8.23 -7.26 -17.10
N ILE A 314 8.82 -8.38 -16.67
CA ILE A 314 8.23 -9.71 -16.85
C ILE A 314 6.93 -9.85 -16.02
N LYS A 315 6.96 -9.41 -14.76
CA LYS A 315 5.83 -9.55 -13.82
C LYS A 315 4.61 -8.75 -14.27
N TYR A 316 4.82 -7.51 -14.71
CA TYR A 316 3.74 -6.60 -15.09
C TYR A 316 3.54 -6.46 -16.61
N LYS A 317 4.27 -7.21 -17.42
CA LYS A 317 4.19 -7.21 -18.89
C LYS A 317 4.42 -5.81 -19.48
N ILE A 318 5.41 -5.10 -18.96
CA ILE A 318 5.79 -3.76 -19.43
C ILE A 318 6.66 -3.91 -20.66
N ASP A 319 6.41 -3.09 -21.68
CA ASP A 319 7.06 -3.15 -22.99
C ASP A 319 8.34 -2.32 -23.08
N ASP A 320 8.47 -1.28 -22.24
CA ASP A 320 9.57 -0.31 -22.32
C ASP A 320 10.12 0.06 -20.93
N ILE A 321 11.42 -0.17 -20.70
CA ILE A 321 12.10 0.13 -19.44
C ILE A 321 12.08 1.63 -19.09
N ARG A 322 12.00 2.51 -20.09
CA ARG A 322 12.03 3.98 -19.90
C ARG A 322 10.80 4.48 -19.15
N HIS A 323 9.72 3.71 -19.10
CA HIS A 323 8.56 4.02 -18.29
C HIS A 323 8.88 4.14 -16.80
N PHE A 324 9.91 3.43 -16.31
CA PHE A 324 10.36 3.57 -14.91
C PHE A 324 11.05 4.90 -14.62
N PHE A 325 11.65 5.55 -15.61
CA PHE A 325 12.47 6.75 -15.40
C PHE A 325 11.77 8.04 -15.85
N THR A 326 10.80 7.93 -16.77
CA THR A 326 9.97 9.07 -17.19
C THR A 326 9.01 9.56 -16.11
N ASN A 327 8.68 8.70 -15.13
CA ASN A 327 7.78 9.03 -14.00
C ASN A 327 6.41 9.55 -14.44
N ASP A 328 5.83 8.99 -15.52
CA ASP A 328 4.48 9.35 -15.96
C ASP A 328 3.43 8.92 -14.93
N MET A 329 2.67 9.88 -14.42
CA MET A 329 1.65 9.62 -13.39
C MET A 329 0.56 8.63 -13.84
N ARG A 330 0.26 8.54 -15.14
CA ARG A 330 -0.70 7.58 -15.69
C ARG A 330 -0.17 6.16 -15.66
N PHE A 331 1.14 6.00 -15.85
CA PHE A 331 1.84 4.72 -15.68
C PHE A 331 1.89 4.34 -14.20
N LEU A 332 2.43 5.22 -13.35
CA LEU A 332 2.63 4.93 -11.92
C LEU A 332 1.33 4.59 -11.16
N ARG A 333 0.20 5.18 -11.54
CA ARG A 333 -1.11 4.92 -10.90
C ARG A 333 -1.69 3.53 -11.17
N GLN A 334 -1.15 2.79 -12.14
CA GLN A 334 -1.60 1.43 -12.47
C GLN A 334 -1.09 0.40 -11.45
N PHE A 335 0.02 0.70 -10.78
CA PHE A 335 0.64 -0.18 -9.78
C PHE A 335 0.08 0.16 -8.40
N ARG A 336 -1.10 -0.38 -8.12
CA ARG A 336 -1.69 -0.39 -6.78
C ARG A 336 -1.45 -1.77 -6.22
N GLU A 337 -0.73 -1.87 -5.10
CA GLU A 337 -0.84 -3.08 -4.30
C GLU A 337 -2.24 -3.12 -3.66
N ALA A 338 -2.81 -4.32 -3.69
CA ALA A 338 -4.11 -4.71 -3.15
C ALA A 338 -4.05 -4.89 -1.63
#